data_AF-A0A8S3QPT6-F1
#
_entry.id   AF-A0A8S3QPT6-F1
#
_cell.length_a   1.000
_cell.length_b   1.000
_cell.length_c   1.000
_cell.angle_alpha   90.00
_cell.angle_beta   90.00
_cell.angle_gamma   90.00
#
_symmetry.space_group_name_H-M   'P 1'
#
loop_
_entity.id
_entity.type
_entity.pdbx_description
1 polymer ?
#
loop_
_entity_poly.entity_id
_entity_poly.type
_entity_poly.pdbx_seq_one_letter_code
_entity_poly.pdbx_strand_id
1 'polypeptide(L)'
;MKRFASHSEEDVIAKKQNLVPVNTVKANKGAANLLRSYLREKNMDTNFESFEIHRLAETLSHFYMDARTKEGEMYKSTTLINTRHALNRYLKSPPFLKKFDLIKNTEFTDANECFKTAKAEIKSVGKGDIVHYPEIESEDLTKLYNSIYLDPSTPFGLANRVQMNIRLYFCRRANENMESMTKETFVVKTYKYWPKVYS
;
A
#
# COMPACT_ATOMS: atom_id res chain seq x y z
N MET A 1 -4.44 -42.62 8.09
CA MET A 1 -4.67 -41.15 8.11
C MET A 1 -3.86 -40.52 6.98
N LYS A 2 -4.49 -39.71 6.11
CA LYS A 2 -3.74 -38.94 5.10
C LYS A 2 -3.19 -37.67 5.78
N ARG A 3 -1.86 -37.57 5.83
CA ARG A 3 -1.12 -36.44 6.43
C ARG A 3 -1.32 -35.12 5.68
N PHE A 4 -1.63 -35.17 4.39
CA PHE A 4 -1.70 -34.00 3.52
C PHE A 4 -3.11 -33.80 2.97
N ALA A 5 -3.55 -32.55 2.95
CA ALA A 5 -4.82 -32.16 2.35
C ALA A 5 -4.72 -32.19 0.83
N SER A 6 -5.82 -32.58 0.17
CA SER A 6 -6.03 -32.40 -1.26
C SER A 6 -7.02 -31.25 -1.44
N HIS A 7 -6.72 -30.33 -2.35
CA HIS A 7 -7.59 -29.21 -2.71
C HIS A 7 -7.99 -29.35 -4.16
N SER A 8 -9.26 -29.09 -4.49
CA SER A 8 -9.67 -28.99 -5.88
C SER A 8 -9.07 -27.73 -6.52
N GLU A 9 -9.11 -27.64 -7.86
CA GLU A 9 -8.68 -26.42 -8.54
C GLU A 9 -9.57 -25.23 -8.15
N GLU A 10 -10.87 -25.44 -7.93
CA GLU A 10 -11.76 -24.38 -7.44
C GLU A 10 -11.38 -23.93 -6.03
N ASP A 11 -11.03 -24.85 -5.13
CA ASP A 11 -10.57 -24.51 -3.77
C ASP A 11 -9.30 -23.66 -3.80
N VAL A 12 -8.35 -24.01 -4.68
CA VAL A 12 -7.10 -23.25 -4.85
C VAL A 12 -7.39 -21.86 -5.39
N ILE A 13 -8.31 -21.71 -6.34
CA ILE A 13 -8.71 -20.40 -6.89
C ILE A 13 -9.41 -19.56 -5.83
N ALA A 14 -10.39 -20.13 -5.10
CA ALA A 14 -11.11 -19.44 -4.05
C ALA A 14 -10.19 -18.96 -2.93
N LYS A 15 -9.23 -19.80 -2.51
CA LYS A 15 -8.20 -19.42 -1.54
C LYS A 15 -7.30 -18.29 -2.03
N LYS A 16 -6.90 -18.31 -3.30
CA LYS A 16 -6.10 -17.23 -3.92
C LYS A 16 -6.88 -15.91 -3.99
N GLN A 17 -8.19 -15.96 -4.25
CA GLN A 17 -9.03 -14.77 -4.28
C GLN A 17 -9.23 -14.17 -2.87
N ASN A 18 -9.48 -15.01 -1.87
CA ASN A 18 -9.68 -14.57 -0.49
C ASN A 18 -8.40 -14.08 0.20
N LEU A 19 -7.22 -14.41 -0.35
CA LEU A 19 -5.93 -13.97 0.18
C LEU A 19 -5.68 -12.48 -0.05
N VAL A 20 -6.23 -11.88 -1.12
CA VAL A 20 -5.91 -10.50 -1.49
C VAL A 20 -6.73 -9.54 -0.61
N PRO A 21 -6.08 -8.67 0.20
CA PRO A 21 -6.81 -7.73 1.03
C PRO A 21 -7.74 -6.82 0.21
N VAL A 22 -8.92 -6.51 0.75
CA VAL A 22 -9.93 -5.66 0.08
C VAL A 22 -9.34 -4.33 -0.39
N ASN A 23 -8.48 -3.71 0.44
CA ASN A 23 -7.81 -2.46 0.09
C ASN A 23 -6.83 -2.63 -1.08
N THR A 24 -6.16 -3.78 -1.19
CA THR A 24 -5.30 -4.11 -2.33
C THR A 24 -6.11 -4.29 -3.61
N VAL A 25 -7.28 -4.93 -3.54
CA VAL A 25 -8.21 -5.04 -4.69
C VAL A 25 -8.66 -3.66 -5.15
N LYS A 26 -9.04 -2.78 -4.22
CA LYS A 26 -9.42 -1.39 -4.52
C LYS A 26 -8.26 -0.62 -5.18
N ALA A 27 -7.05 -0.72 -4.64
CA ALA A 27 -5.86 -0.08 -5.21
C ALA A 27 -5.55 -0.57 -6.64
N ASN A 28 -5.64 -1.89 -6.87
CA ASN A 28 -5.43 -2.49 -8.19
C ASN A 28 -6.47 -1.97 -9.21
N LYS A 29 -7.76 -1.96 -8.84
CA LYS A 29 -8.83 -1.38 -9.68
C LYS A 29 -8.64 0.11 -9.93
N GLY A 30 -8.19 0.87 -8.92
CA GLY A 30 -7.88 2.28 -9.05
C GLY A 30 -6.78 2.55 -10.08
N ALA A 31 -5.70 1.77 -10.05
CA ALA A 31 -4.62 1.87 -11.04
C ALA A 31 -5.07 1.50 -12.46
N ALA A 32 -5.90 0.46 -12.60
CA ALA A 32 -6.50 0.10 -13.88
C ALA A 32 -7.39 1.24 -14.44
N ASN A 33 -8.22 1.84 -13.60
CA ASN A 33 -9.05 2.97 -13.99
C ASN A 33 -8.23 4.20 -14.40
N LEU A 34 -7.12 4.46 -13.71
CA LEU A 34 -6.18 5.52 -14.09
C LEU A 34 -5.62 5.29 -15.51
N LEU A 35 -5.19 4.07 -15.81
CA LEU A 35 -4.71 3.73 -17.15
C LEU A 35 -5.84 3.85 -18.21
N ARG A 36 -7.07 3.44 -17.89
CA ARG A 36 -8.22 3.63 -18.79
C ARG A 36 -8.53 5.11 -19.05
N SER A 37 -8.44 5.96 -18.02
CA SER A 37 -8.62 7.40 -18.18
C SER A 37 -7.56 7.99 -19.11
N TYR A 38 -6.29 7.62 -18.90
CA TYR A 38 -5.19 8.01 -19.77
C TYR A 38 -5.43 7.56 -21.23
N LEU A 39 -5.81 6.31 -21.44
CA LEU A 39 -6.08 5.77 -22.79
C LEU A 39 -7.24 6.51 -23.46
N ARG A 40 -8.30 6.82 -22.71
CA ARG A 40 -9.42 7.60 -23.21
C ARG A 40 -8.99 9.02 -23.64
N GLU A 41 -8.17 9.68 -22.85
CA GLU A 41 -7.63 11.02 -23.18
C GLU A 41 -6.73 10.99 -24.42
N LYS A 42 -5.97 9.91 -24.62
CA LYS A 42 -5.14 9.69 -25.81
C LYS A 42 -5.91 9.15 -27.01
N ASN A 43 -7.24 9.03 -26.93
CA ASN A 43 -8.11 8.44 -27.96
C ASN A 43 -7.68 7.01 -28.36
N MET A 44 -7.21 6.23 -27.39
CA MET A 44 -6.82 4.84 -27.55
C MET A 44 -7.89 3.90 -27.00
N ASP A 45 -7.86 2.63 -27.43
CA ASP A 45 -8.71 1.58 -26.86
C ASP A 45 -8.45 1.45 -25.35
N THR A 46 -9.53 1.44 -24.56
CA THR A 46 -9.46 1.33 -23.09
C THR A 46 -9.37 -0.10 -22.59
N ASN A 47 -9.60 -1.11 -23.44
CA ASN A 47 -9.49 -2.52 -23.11
C ASN A 47 -8.03 -3.00 -23.16
N PHE A 48 -7.16 -2.37 -22.36
CA PHE A 48 -5.73 -2.66 -22.36
C PHE A 48 -5.42 -4.10 -21.92
N GLU A 49 -6.36 -4.77 -21.24
CA GLU A 49 -6.23 -6.16 -20.84
C GLU A 49 -6.27 -7.12 -22.03
N SER A 50 -6.85 -6.72 -23.17
CA SER A 50 -6.80 -7.49 -24.42
C SER A 50 -5.62 -7.12 -25.31
N PHE A 51 -4.78 -6.16 -24.93
CA PHE A 51 -3.64 -5.78 -25.74
C PHE A 51 -2.63 -6.91 -25.86
N GLU A 52 -1.98 -6.96 -27.02
CA GLU A 52 -0.76 -7.71 -27.20
C GLU A 52 0.35 -7.15 -26.32
N ILE A 53 1.28 -8.00 -25.92
CA ILE A 53 2.31 -7.66 -24.93
C ILE A 53 3.16 -6.47 -25.37
N HIS A 54 3.54 -6.38 -26.65
CA HIS A 54 4.34 -5.29 -27.20
C HIS A 54 3.57 -3.96 -27.18
N ARG A 55 2.30 -3.97 -27.61
CA ARG A 55 1.44 -2.78 -27.57
C ARG A 55 1.23 -2.30 -26.14
N LEU A 56 1.05 -3.22 -25.19
CA LEU A 56 0.93 -2.88 -23.78
C LEU A 56 2.23 -2.28 -23.23
N ALA A 57 3.38 -2.83 -23.60
CA ALA A 57 4.68 -2.31 -23.19
C ALA A 57 4.89 -0.87 -23.71
N GLU A 58 4.68 -0.63 -25.00
CA GLU A 58 4.74 0.70 -25.61
C GLU A 58 3.78 1.70 -24.94
N THR A 59 2.54 1.28 -24.71
CA THR A 59 1.53 2.08 -24.00
C THR A 59 2.03 2.47 -22.61
N LEU A 60 2.64 1.53 -21.87
CA LEU A 60 3.16 1.79 -20.53
C LEU A 60 4.38 2.70 -20.54
N SER A 61 5.24 2.64 -21.57
CA SER A 61 6.37 3.56 -21.75
C SER A 61 5.89 5.01 -21.76
N HIS A 62 4.89 5.32 -22.58
CA HIS A 62 4.31 6.67 -22.64
C HIS A 62 3.55 7.02 -21.36
N PHE A 63 2.74 6.09 -20.84
CA PHE A 63 1.97 6.32 -19.63
C PHE A 63 2.84 6.75 -18.45
N TYR A 64 4.02 6.15 -18.24
CA TYR A 64 4.87 6.51 -17.12
C TYR A 64 5.44 7.93 -17.22
N MET A 65 5.72 8.41 -18.43
CA MET A 65 6.20 9.78 -18.66
C MET A 65 5.05 10.80 -18.55
N ASP A 66 3.87 10.43 -19.04
CA ASP A 66 2.72 11.33 -19.18
C ASP A 66 1.83 11.38 -17.94
N ALA A 67 1.96 10.44 -17.00
CA ALA A 67 1.07 10.36 -15.84
C ALA A 67 1.08 11.66 -15.00
N ARG A 68 -0.08 12.30 -14.88
CA ARG A 68 -0.30 13.53 -14.10
C ARG A 68 -1.57 13.43 -13.24
N THR A 69 -1.67 14.26 -12.21
CA THR A 69 -2.90 14.43 -11.42
C THR A 69 -4.00 15.07 -12.27
N LYS A 70 -5.23 15.14 -11.75
CA LYS A 70 -6.35 15.81 -12.45
C LYS A 70 -6.09 17.30 -12.68
N GLU A 71 -5.26 17.88 -11.83
CA GLU A 71 -4.81 19.27 -11.87
C GLU A 71 -3.61 19.47 -12.83
N GLY A 72 -3.15 18.40 -13.51
CA GLY A 72 -2.04 18.44 -14.46
C GLY A 72 -0.66 18.34 -13.81
N GLU A 73 -0.57 18.14 -12.50
CA GLU A 73 0.70 18.09 -11.80
C GLU A 73 1.40 16.72 -11.88
N MET A 74 2.73 16.70 -11.76
CA MET A 74 3.47 15.45 -11.56
C MET A 74 3.04 14.74 -10.27
N TYR A 75 2.89 13.42 -10.36
CA TYR A 75 2.66 12.58 -9.19
C TYR A 75 3.88 12.51 -8.26
N LYS A 76 3.66 12.17 -6.99
CA LYS A 76 4.74 11.76 -6.08
C LYS A 76 5.39 10.47 -6.59
N SER A 77 6.68 10.30 -6.31
CA SER A 77 7.44 9.11 -6.71
C SER A 77 6.81 7.82 -6.19
N THR A 78 6.32 7.85 -4.95
CA THR A 78 5.62 6.73 -4.30
C THR A 78 4.31 6.37 -4.99
N THR A 79 3.54 7.36 -5.46
CA THR A 79 2.30 7.14 -6.20
C THR A 79 2.56 6.40 -7.51
N LEU A 80 3.55 6.84 -8.30
CA LEU A 80 3.88 6.21 -9.58
C LEU A 80 4.36 4.75 -9.38
N ILE A 81 5.20 4.50 -8.37
CA ILE A 81 5.62 3.15 -7.97
C ILE A 81 4.41 2.27 -7.63
N ASN A 82 3.52 2.77 -6.77
CA ASN A 82 2.35 2.04 -6.32
C ASN A 82 1.40 1.72 -7.49
N THR A 83 1.19 2.65 -8.41
CA THR A 83 0.41 2.44 -9.63
C THR A 83 0.98 1.32 -10.48
N ARG A 84 2.30 1.31 -10.74
CA ARG A 84 2.95 0.23 -11.50
C ARG A 84 2.75 -1.15 -10.84
N HIS A 85 2.98 -1.25 -9.55
CA HIS A 85 2.78 -2.52 -8.84
C HIS A 85 1.31 -2.94 -8.80
N ALA A 86 0.39 -1.98 -8.67
CA ALA A 86 -1.04 -2.22 -8.69
C ALA A 86 -1.52 -2.72 -10.06
N LEU A 87 -1.02 -2.15 -11.17
CA LEU A 87 -1.28 -2.65 -12.53
C LEU A 87 -0.73 -4.06 -12.75
N ASN A 88 0.50 -4.34 -12.31
CA ASN A 88 1.09 -5.69 -12.43
C ASN A 88 0.23 -6.73 -11.69
N ARG A 89 -0.22 -6.40 -10.46
CA ARG A 89 -1.13 -7.28 -9.70
C ARG A 89 -2.50 -7.40 -10.37
N TYR A 90 -3.04 -6.31 -10.89
CA TYR A 90 -4.35 -6.27 -11.54
C TYR A 90 -4.41 -7.25 -12.72
N LEU A 91 -3.42 -7.19 -13.62
CA LEU A 91 -3.34 -8.07 -14.80
C LEU A 91 -3.09 -9.53 -14.44
N LYS A 92 -2.37 -9.81 -13.35
CA LYS A 92 -2.10 -11.17 -12.86
C LYS A 92 -3.27 -11.79 -12.07
N SER A 93 -4.22 -10.97 -11.63
CA SER A 93 -5.37 -11.43 -10.86
C SER A 93 -6.52 -11.86 -11.78
N PRO A 94 -7.47 -12.68 -11.30
CA PRO A 94 -8.73 -12.89 -12.01
C PRO A 94 -9.42 -11.56 -12.34
N PRO A 95 -10.06 -11.42 -13.52
CA PRO A 95 -10.28 -12.46 -14.52
C PRO A 95 -9.14 -12.64 -15.55
N PHE A 96 -8.14 -11.75 -15.57
CA PHE A 96 -7.21 -11.66 -16.70
C PHE A 96 -6.06 -12.66 -16.66
N LEU A 97 -5.59 -13.02 -15.46
CA LEU A 97 -4.60 -14.09 -15.23
C LEU A 97 -3.38 -14.04 -16.17
N LYS A 98 -2.91 -12.84 -16.52
CA LYS A 98 -1.77 -12.65 -17.42
C LYS A 98 -0.52 -13.29 -16.81
N LYS A 99 0.26 -13.97 -17.65
CA LYS A 99 1.45 -14.72 -17.22
C LYS A 99 2.73 -13.88 -17.19
N PHE A 100 2.75 -12.75 -17.89
CA PHE A 100 3.89 -11.83 -17.90
C PHE A 100 3.91 -10.92 -16.65
N ASP A 101 5.09 -10.44 -16.29
CA ASP A 101 5.36 -9.49 -15.22
C ASP A 101 5.81 -8.15 -15.80
N LEU A 102 5.05 -7.08 -15.57
CA LEU A 102 5.37 -5.75 -16.10
C LEU A 102 6.76 -5.21 -15.65
N ILE A 103 7.34 -5.78 -14.60
CA ILE A 103 8.57 -5.29 -13.95
C ILE A 103 9.76 -6.17 -14.34
N LYS A 104 9.55 -7.46 -14.58
CA LYS A 104 10.64 -8.44 -14.78
C LYS A 104 10.76 -8.95 -16.21
N ASN A 105 9.69 -8.94 -16.99
CA ASN A 105 9.71 -9.44 -18.35
C ASN A 105 10.48 -8.50 -19.29
N THR A 106 11.24 -9.09 -20.20
CA THR A 106 12.10 -8.38 -21.16
C THR A 106 11.32 -7.54 -22.16
N GLU A 107 10.09 -7.92 -22.46
CA GLU A 107 9.18 -7.16 -23.34
C GLU A 107 8.85 -5.76 -22.79
N PHE A 108 9.05 -5.54 -21.49
CA PHE A 108 8.80 -4.26 -20.82
C PHE A 108 10.10 -3.50 -20.52
N THR A 109 11.22 -3.81 -21.16
CA THR A 109 12.52 -3.14 -20.89
C THR A 109 12.40 -1.63 -21.10
N ASP A 110 11.95 -1.20 -22.28
CA ASP A 110 11.77 0.22 -22.62
C ASP A 110 10.79 0.91 -21.67
N ALA A 111 9.66 0.25 -21.36
CA ALA A 111 8.68 0.77 -20.42
C ALA A 111 9.28 0.97 -19.02
N ASN A 112 10.15 0.06 -18.58
CA ASN A 112 10.84 0.16 -17.31
C ASN A 112 11.95 1.22 -17.33
N GLU A 113 12.55 1.52 -18.47
CA GLU A 113 13.47 2.66 -18.63
C GLU A 113 12.73 3.99 -18.57
N CYS A 114 11.63 4.15 -19.31
CA CYS A 114 10.75 5.32 -19.21
C CYS A 114 10.25 5.52 -17.77
N PHE A 115 9.87 4.45 -17.08
CA PHE A 115 9.51 4.52 -15.66
C PHE A 115 10.65 5.06 -14.78
N LYS A 116 11.89 4.62 -14.99
CA LYS A 116 13.06 5.11 -14.23
C LYS A 116 13.31 6.58 -14.53
N THR A 117 13.19 6.99 -15.79
CA THR A 117 13.36 8.38 -16.22
C THR A 117 12.29 9.28 -15.59
N ALA A 118 11.00 8.93 -15.72
CA ALA A 118 9.91 9.66 -15.08
C ALA A 118 10.10 9.77 -13.56
N LYS A 119 10.55 8.67 -12.92
CA LYS A 119 10.86 8.67 -11.48
C LYS A 119 12.01 9.61 -11.13
N ALA A 120 13.04 9.71 -11.95
CA ALA A 120 14.17 10.61 -11.74
C ALA A 120 13.76 12.08 -11.91
N GLU A 121 12.93 12.38 -12.90
CA GLU A 121 12.34 13.72 -13.11
C GLU A 121 11.46 14.15 -11.92
N ILE A 122 10.59 13.26 -11.43
CA ILE A 122 9.77 13.54 -10.23
C ILE A 122 10.65 13.87 -9.01
N LYS A 123 11.82 13.22 -8.89
CA LYS A 123 12.76 13.50 -7.81
C LYS A 123 13.46 14.85 -7.99
N SER A 124 13.87 15.19 -9.21
CA SER A 124 14.56 16.46 -9.46
C SER A 124 13.67 17.67 -9.20
N VAL A 125 12.34 17.54 -9.35
CA VAL A 125 11.37 18.60 -9.02
C VAL A 125 10.93 18.61 -7.55
N GLY A 126 11.59 17.85 -6.66
CA GLY A 126 11.29 17.83 -5.22
C GLY A 126 10.05 17.01 -4.81
N LYS A 127 9.42 16.29 -5.74
CA LYS A 127 8.28 15.38 -5.46
C LYS A 127 8.72 13.94 -5.13
N GLY A 128 10.01 13.78 -4.85
CA GLY A 128 10.64 12.53 -4.43
C GLY A 128 10.59 12.26 -2.93
N ASP A 129 10.45 13.32 -2.13
CA ASP A 129 10.67 13.24 -0.69
C ASP A 129 9.43 12.73 0.06
N ILE A 130 9.69 11.87 1.04
CA ILE A 130 8.69 11.43 2.00
C ILE A 130 8.74 12.43 3.15
N VAL A 131 7.74 13.30 3.21
CA VAL A 131 7.56 14.19 4.35
C VAL A 131 7.00 13.37 5.51
N HIS A 132 7.81 13.16 6.54
CA HIS A 132 7.37 12.58 7.80
C HIS A 132 6.69 13.64 8.66
N TYR A 133 5.70 13.22 9.46
CA TYR A 133 5.15 14.09 10.48
C TYR A 133 6.24 14.44 11.50
N PRO A 134 6.29 15.70 11.99
CA PRO A 134 7.21 16.06 13.06
C PRO A 134 6.91 15.24 14.32
N GLU A 135 7.91 15.11 15.18
CA GLU A 135 7.72 14.51 16.50
C GLU A 135 6.70 15.34 17.30
N ILE A 136 5.94 14.67 18.17
CA ILE A 136 5.01 15.38 19.06
C ILE A 136 5.84 15.91 20.23
N GLU A 137 5.90 17.23 20.35
CA GLU A 137 6.64 17.90 21.42
C GLU A 137 6.10 17.51 22.81
N SER A 138 6.97 17.50 23.82
CA SER A 138 6.58 17.14 25.19
C SER A 138 5.52 18.06 25.78
N GLU A 139 5.53 19.34 25.39
CA GLU A 139 4.52 20.31 25.79
C GLU A 139 3.15 19.98 25.19
N ASP A 140 3.11 19.57 23.92
CA ASP A 140 1.87 19.19 23.23
C ASP A 140 1.32 17.88 23.76
N LEU A 141 2.18 16.90 24.09
CA LEU A 141 1.76 15.70 24.81
C LEU A 141 1.15 16.08 26.16
N THR A 142 1.76 16.99 26.90
CA THR A 142 1.23 17.44 28.21
C THR A 142 -0.16 18.06 28.05
N LYS A 143 -0.35 18.97 27.09
CA LYS A 143 -1.66 19.55 26.78
C LYS A 143 -2.68 18.49 26.39
N LEU A 144 -2.29 17.53 25.54
CA LEU A 144 -3.15 16.46 25.08
C LEU A 144 -3.63 15.57 26.24
N TYR A 145 -2.71 15.14 27.12
CA TYR A 145 -3.02 14.28 28.27
C TYR A 145 -3.79 14.98 29.40
N ASN A 146 -3.73 16.32 29.45
CA ASN A 146 -4.51 17.14 30.38
C ASN A 146 -5.85 17.61 29.78
N SER A 147 -6.13 17.28 28.52
CA SER A 147 -7.39 17.66 27.88
C SER A 147 -8.57 16.83 28.41
N ILE A 148 -9.76 17.41 28.33
CA ILE A 148 -11.02 16.72 28.67
C ILE A 148 -11.23 15.42 27.88
N TYR A 149 -10.61 15.30 26.70
CA TYR A 149 -10.76 14.15 25.82
C TYR A 149 -9.95 12.93 26.25
N LEU A 150 -8.91 13.13 27.09
CA LEU A 150 -8.07 12.07 27.66
C LEU A 150 -8.19 11.98 29.18
N ASP A 151 -9.21 12.63 29.77
CA ASP A 151 -9.42 12.63 31.21
C ASP A 151 -9.75 11.20 31.72
N PRO A 152 -8.87 10.60 32.55
CA PRO A 152 -9.08 9.24 33.05
C PRO A 152 -10.26 9.13 34.03
N SER A 153 -10.79 10.25 34.53
CA SER A 153 -11.95 10.28 35.41
C SER A 153 -13.27 10.04 34.68
N THR A 154 -13.27 10.13 33.33
CA THR A 154 -14.44 9.87 32.50
C THR A 154 -14.29 8.55 31.73
N PRO A 155 -15.38 7.78 31.50
CA PRO A 155 -15.29 6.54 30.73
C PRO A 155 -14.74 6.75 29.31
N PHE A 156 -15.16 7.80 28.62
CA PHE A 156 -14.68 8.13 27.27
C PHE A 156 -13.23 8.61 27.28
N GLY A 157 -12.85 9.46 28.23
CA GLY A 157 -11.49 9.97 28.34
C GLY A 157 -10.49 8.89 28.68
N LEU A 158 -10.83 7.96 29.59
CA LEU A 158 -10.01 6.79 29.89
C LEU A 158 -9.85 5.90 28.65
N ALA A 159 -10.92 5.60 27.93
CA ALA A 159 -10.87 4.79 26.72
C ALA A 159 -9.97 5.42 25.63
N ASN A 160 -10.11 6.72 25.39
CA ASN A 160 -9.28 7.47 24.46
C ASN A 160 -7.81 7.49 24.90
N ARG A 161 -7.55 7.67 26.20
CA ARG A 161 -6.19 7.70 26.74
C ARG A 161 -5.49 6.35 26.58
N VAL A 162 -6.20 5.26 26.83
CA VAL A 162 -5.68 3.90 26.60
C VAL A 162 -5.39 3.68 25.13
N GLN A 163 -6.31 4.04 24.23
CA GLN A 163 -6.07 3.93 22.78
C GLN A 163 -4.86 4.75 22.34
N MET A 164 -4.73 6.00 22.80
CA MET A 164 -3.59 6.87 22.50
C MET A 164 -2.28 6.24 22.94
N ASN A 165 -2.21 5.77 24.19
CA ASN A 165 -1.01 5.09 24.72
C ASN A 165 -0.64 3.87 23.87
N ILE A 166 -1.62 3.03 23.53
CA ILE A 166 -1.36 1.83 22.73
C ILE A 166 -0.83 2.22 21.34
N ARG A 167 -1.44 3.21 20.66
CA ARG A 167 -0.99 3.66 19.34
C ARG A 167 0.39 4.33 19.37
N LEU A 168 0.65 5.14 20.39
CA LEU A 168 1.91 5.88 20.51
C LEU A 168 3.09 4.93 20.77
N TYR A 169 2.95 4.00 21.74
CA TYR A 169 4.06 3.15 22.18
C TYR A 169 4.22 1.86 21.37
N PHE A 170 3.16 1.32 20.75
CA PHE A 170 3.24 0.11 19.90
C PHE A 170 3.15 0.44 18.39
N CYS A 171 3.04 1.72 18.04
CA CYS A 171 3.11 2.30 16.70
C CYS A 171 2.30 1.52 15.65
N ARG A 172 2.97 1.07 14.59
CA ARG A 172 2.36 0.49 13.38
C ARG A 172 1.50 -0.75 13.67
N ARG A 173 1.95 -1.64 14.56
CA ARG A 173 1.19 -2.86 14.90
C ARG A 173 -0.05 -2.56 15.72
N ALA A 174 0.00 -1.53 16.58
CA ALA A 174 -1.17 -1.08 17.29
C ALA A 174 -2.20 -0.47 16.34
N ASN A 175 -1.79 0.39 15.42
CA ASN A 175 -2.71 1.00 14.47
C ASN A 175 -3.37 -0.03 13.54
N GLU A 176 -2.63 -1.06 13.11
CA GLU A 176 -3.14 -2.09 12.21
C GLU A 176 -4.08 -3.10 12.89
N ASN A 177 -3.93 -3.33 14.21
CA ASN A 177 -4.63 -4.41 14.92
C ASN A 177 -5.50 -3.92 16.08
N MET A 178 -5.65 -2.61 16.30
CA MET A 178 -6.34 -2.08 17.49
C MET A 178 -7.75 -2.66 17.66
N GLU A 179 -8.48 -2.83 16.56
CA GLU A 179 -9.83 -3.40 16.54
C GLU A 179 -9.85 -4.89 16.93
N SER A 180 -8.79 -5.64 16.63
CA SER A 180 -8.67 -7.05 16.95
C SER A 180 -7.96 -7.34 18.27
N MET A 181 -7.57 -6.30 19.02
CA MET A 181 -6.94 -6.47 20.33
C MET A 181 -7.95 -6.97 21.36
N THR A 182 -7.55 -8.00 22.09
CA THR A 182 -8.30 -8.60 23.20
C THR A 182 -7.49 -8.50 24.50
N LYS A 183 -8.07 -8.94 25.63
CA LYS A 183 -7.38 -8.94 26.93
C LYS A 183 -6.12 -9.80 26.92
N GLU A 184 -6.08 -10.82 26.07
CA GLU A 184 -4.98 -11.76 25.90
C GLU A 184 -3.85 -11.19 25.02
N THR A 185 -4.07 -10.04 24.37
CA THR A 185 -3.05 -9.38 23.55
C THR A 185 -1.87 -8.89 24.39
N PHE A 186 -2.10 -8.57 25.67
CA PHE A 186 -1.08 -8.07 26.59
C PHE A 186 -0.78 -9.10 27.67
N VAL A 187 0.51 -9.37 27.89
CA VAL A 187 0.99 -10.23 28.98
C VAL A 187 1.99 -9.43 29.81
N VAL A 188 1.70 -9.26 31.09
CA VAL A 188 2.63 -8.68 32.05
C VAL A 188 3.62 -9.78 32.47
N LYS A 189 4.91 -9.55 32.25
CA LYS A 189 5.98 -10.45 32.69
C LYS A 189 6.98 -9.71 33.57
N THR A 190 7.34 -10.31 34.68
CA THR A 190 8.43 -9.87 35.55
C THR A 190 9.71 -10.58 35.13
N TYR A 191 10.76 -9.81 34.81
CA TYR A 191 12.08 -10.36 34.51
C TYR A 191 12.98 -10.20 35.73
N LYS A 192 13.57 -11.30 36.22
CA LYS A 192 14.56 -11.27 37.33
C LYS A 192 15.90 -10.65 36.91
N TYR A 193 16.21 -10.64 35.61
CA TYR A 193 17.42 -10.05 35.04
C TYR A 193 17.08 -9.43 33.67
N TRP A 194 17.45 -8.17 33.46
CA TRP A 194 17.38 -7.55 32.14
C TRP A 194 18.53 -8.11 31.29
N PRO A 195 18.29 -8.75 30.14
CA PRO A 195 19.39 -9.10 29.25
C PRO A 195 20.06 -7.80 28.82
N LYS A 196 21.35 -7.63 29.13
CA LYS A 196 22.16 -6.57 28.51
C LYS A 196 22.16 -6.84 27.01
N VAL A 197 21.29 -6.17 26.27
CA VAL A 197 21.37 -6.12 24.82
C VAL A 197 22.51 -5.16 24.53
N TYR A 198 23.65 -5.71 24.12
CA TYR A 198 24.82 -4.93 23.72
C TYR A 198 24.42 -4.00 22.56
N SER A 199 24.92 -2.77 22.65
CA SER A 199 24.85 -1.68 21.68
C SER A 199 25.33 -2.09 20.29
#